data_AF-A0AAU4BP87-F1
#
_entry.id   AF-A0AAU4BP87-F1
#
_cell.length_a   1.000
_cell.length_b   1.000
_cell.length_c   1.000
_cell.angle_alpha   90.00
_cell.angle_beta   90.00
_cell.angle_gamma   90.00
#
_symmetry.space_group_name_H-M   'P 1'
#
loop_
_entity.id
_entity.type
_entity.pdbx_description
1 polymer ?
#
loop_
_entity_poly.entity_id
_entity_poly.type
_entity_poly.pdbx_seq_one_letter_code
_entity_poly.pdbx_strand_id
1 'polypeptide(L)'
;MDSVNDFLDDASSFIWGPWLLIPLLLSTGLYLTILLRGLQVRHFRLAFWLAFVRRSDDDAVEGDISHYQALATALAATVGVGNIAGVATAIALGGPGAVFWMWVTGMVGMATKYSEAFLGVRFRRPDAAGEQGGGPMHYLKNGIKGPLGVFLGGFFAVAGAIAAFGIGNGVQANTVSANVEEEWGVDPWITGTIATVFAAAVILGGIKNIGRVTSAFVPVMIVLYVVGAAAVLAFNIDEVPSAFGVIFSDAFSGTSATGGFVGAGVAAAIRYGVARGIFSNESGLGTGGIAAAAAKTDHPVRQALVSMTQTFIDTLVVVSFTALTIVVTGVWKDAGEDEAAQFTARAFDEGLPGDWASVIVTLSVIFFAFSTILGWSYYGDRCVEFLFGRRAVLPYRLLFLVVVYVGSVTTLTTVWTFSDVMNGLMALPNLIGLLILSPLIYRETRDYFRNRPSEDETIEPATK
;
A
#
# COMPACT_ATOMS: atom_id res chain seq x y z
N MET A 1 -5.45 1.41 -30.52
CA MET A 1 -5.54 1.50 -29.05
C MET A 1 -6.17 0.23 -28.51
N ASP A 2 -7.22 -0.29 -29.15
CA ASP A 2 -7.92 -1.54 -28.80
C ASP A 2 -6.97 -2.74 -28.63
N SER A 3 -6.12 -3.06 -29.62
CA SER A 3 -5.17 -4.19 -29.49
C SER A 3 -4.12 -4.05 -28.37
N VAL A 4 -3.83 -2.83 -27.89
CA VAL A 4 -2.91 -2.62 -26.75
C VAL A 4 -3.67 -2.79 -25.45
N ASN A 5 -4.90 -2.26 -25.36
CA ASN A 5 -5.77 -2.44 -24.20
C ASN A 5 -6.09 -3.93 -24.00
N ASP A 6 -6.48 -4.63 -25.06
CA ASP A 6 -6.78 -6.08 -25.01
C ASP A 6 -5.57 -6.87 -24.49
N PHE A 7 -4.37 -6.56 -24.97
CA PHE A 7 -3.15 -7.20 -24.50
C PHE A 7 -2.86 -6.91 -23.02
N LEU A 8 -3.07 -5.66 -22.57
CA LEU A 8 -2.88 -5.29 -21.17
C LEU A 8 -3.90 -5.96 -20.26
N ASP A 9 -5.15 -6.06 -20.70
CA ASP A 9 -6.22 -6.71 -19.95
C ASP A 9 -6.00 -8.22 -19.85
N ASP A 10 -5.53 -8.86 -20.92
CA ASP A 10 -5.11 -10.27 -20.91
C ASP A 10 -3.93 -10.50 -19.97
N ALA A 11 -2.91 -9.64 -20.03
CA ALA A 11 -1.75 -9.72 -19.15
C ALA A 11 -2.14 -9.52 -17.68
N SER A 12 -2.97 -8.52 -17.39
CA SER A 12 -3.48 -8.24 -16.05
C SER A 12 -4.30 -9.42 -15.52
N SER A 13 -5.19 -9.97 -16.35
CA SER A 13 -6.02 -11.13 -16.02
C SER A 13 -5.21 -12.39 -15.77
N PHE A 14 -4.09 -12.59 -16.47
CA PHE A 14 -3.18 -13.70 -16.21
C PHE A 14 -2.40 -13.49 -14.91
N ILE A 15 -1.81 -12.31 -14.72
CA ILE A 15 -0.96 -11.97 -13.58
C ILE A 15 -1.74 -12.01 -12.26
N TRP A 16 -2.89 -11.33 -12.24
CA TRP A 16 -3.83 -11.27 -11.12
C TRP A 16 -4.90 -12.36 -11.20
N GLY A 17 -4.68 -13.35 -12.07
CA GLY A 17 -5.49 -14.54 -12.15
C GLY A 17 -5.29 -15.43 -10.92
N PRO A 18 -6.17 -16.43 -10.75
CA PRO A 18 -6.14 -17.32 -9.58
C PRO A 18 -4.87 -18.19 -9.49
N TRP A 19 -4.04 -18.24 -10.54
CA TRP A 19 -2.94 -19.20 -10.67
C TRP A 19 -1.54 -18.63 -10.45
N LEU A 20 -1.34 -17.30 -10.51
CA LEU A 20 0.00 -16.70 -10.44
C LEU A 20 0.24 -15.92 -9.15
N LEU A 21 -0.14 -14.63 -9.11
CA LEU A 21 0.23 -13.77 -7.98
C LEU A 21 -0.56 -14.06 -6.72
N ILE A 22 -1.87 -14.26 -6.82
CA ILE A 22 -2.75 -14.51 -5.66
C ILE A 22 -2.22 -15.67 -4.79
N PRO A 23 -1.98 -16.88 -5.32
CA PRO A 23 -1.47 -17.97 -4.50
C PRO A 23 -0.03 -17.70 -4.04
N LEU A 24 0.83 -17.09 -4.87
CA LEU A 24 2.21 -16.78 -4.49
C LEU A 24 2.30 -15.79 -3.33
N LEU A 25 1.49 -14.73 -3.36
CA LEU A 25 1.43 -13.70 -2.32
C LEU A 25 0.91 -14.27 -1.01
N LEU A 26 -0.25 -14.93 -1.04
CA LEU A 26 -0.86 -15.54 0.14
C LEU A 26 0.04 -16.63 0.76
N SER A 27 0.57 -17.52 -0.07
CA SER A 27 1.44 -18.60 0.41
C SER A 27 2.75 -18.07 0.96
N THR A 28 3.35 -17.03 0.36
CA THR A 28 4.55 -16.38 0.88
C THR A 28 4.27 -15.74 2.24
N GLY A 29 3.19 -14.97 2.37
CA GLY A 29 2.81 -14.35 3.64
C GLY A 29 2.51 -15.37 4.73
N LEU A 30 1.79 -16.44 4.39
CA LEU A 30 1.50 -17.54 5.31
C LEU A 30 2.78 -18.29 5.72
N TYR A 31 3.65 -18.61 4.76
CA TYR A 31 4.94 -19.25 5.00
C TYR A 31 5.81 -18.41 5.93
N LEU A 32 5.94 -17.11 5.66
CA LEU A 32 6.72 -16.18 6.51
C LEU A 32 6.09 -16.03 7.89
N THR A 33 4.76 -15.98 7.98
CA THR A 33 4.03 -15.98 9.26
C THR A 33 4.38 -17.21 10.10
N ILE A 34 4.35 -18.40 9.50
CA ILE A 34 4.70 -19.65 10.19
C ILE A 34 6.19 -19.68 10.57
N LEU A 35 7.08 -19.33 9.64
CA LEU A 35 8.53 -19.31 9.84
C LEU A 35 8.93 -18.36 10.99
N LEU A 36 8.30 -17.18 11.04
CA LEU A 36 8.50 -16.16 12.08
C LEU A 36 7.63 -16.39 13.32
N ARG A 37 6.92 -17.53 13.41
CA ARG A 37 6.12 -17.96 14.57
C ARG A 37 5.01 -16.99 14.97
N GLY A 38 4.34 -16.39 13.98
CA GLY A 38 3.26 -15.42 14.20
C GLY A 38 3.75 -14.09 14.79
N LEU A 39 4.92 -13.62 14.33
CA LEU A 39 5.59 -12.41 14.82
C LEU A 39 4.65 -11.19 14.88
N GLN A 40 3.78 -11.03 13.88
CA GLN A 40 2.83 -9.92 13.81
C GLN A 40 1.82 -9.91 14.96
N VAL A 41 1.54 -11.06 15.59
CA VAL A 41 0.68 -11.15 16.79
C VAL A 41 1.54 -11.05 18.05
N ARG A 42 2.64 -11.80 18.13
CA ARG A 42 3.48 -11.90 19.34
C ARG A 42 4.15 -10.57 19.71
N HIS A 43 4.64 -9.84 18.71
CA HIS A 43 5.43 -8.63 18.89
C HIS A 43 4.68 -7.36 18.44
N PHE A 44 3.35 -7.46 18.32
CA PHE A 44 2.50 -6.34 17.92
C PHE A 44 2.66 -5.11 18.83
N ARG A 45 2.68 -5.34 20.15
CA ARG A 45 2.81 -4.27 21.14
C ARG A 45 4.13 -3.52 21.00
N LEU A 46 5.23 -4.25 20.82
CA LEU A 46 6.55 -3.68 20.59
C LEU A 46 6.58 -2.87 19.29
N ALA A 47 6.03 -3.42 18.21
CA ALA A 47 5.96 -2.75 16.93
C ALA A 47 5.23 -1.40 17.00
N PHE A 48 4.08 -1.37 17.67
CA PHE A 48 3.33 -0.13 17.92
C PHE A 48 4.10 0.87 18.77
N TRP A 49 4.78 0.39 19.80
CA TRP A 49 5.59 1.26 20.65
C TRP A 49 6.77 1.88 19.88
N LEU A 50 7.49 1.10 19.06
CA LEU A 50 8.54 1.62 18.20
C LEU A 50 8.00 2.62 17.18
N ALA A 51 6.84 2.33 16.58
CA ALA A 51 6.23 3.18 15.56
C ALA A 51 5.79 4.56 16.10
N PHE A 52 5.19 4.60 17.29
CA PHE A 52 4.48 5.78 17.77
C PHE A 52 5.03 6.40 19.06
N VAL A 53 5.89 5.71 19.80
CA VAL A 53 6.47 6.20 21.06
C VAL A 53 7.96 6.46 20.88
N ARG A 54 8.76 5.45 20.53
CA ARG A 54 10.20 5.59 20.23
C ARG A 54 10.42 5.94 18.76
N ARG A 55 9.79 7.04 18.33
CA ARG A 55 9.66 7.49 16.92
C ARG A 55 10.99 7.70 16.17
N SER A 56 12.13 7.68 16.85
CA SER A 56 13.48 7.80 16.31
C SER A 56 14.51 7.13 17.21
N ASP A 57 15.59 6.65 16.62
CA ASP A 57 16.85 6.36 17.33
C ASP A 57 17.75 7.62 17.38
N ASP A 58 18.89 7.51 18.07
CA ASP A 58 19.88 8.59 18.20
C ASP A 58 20.33 9.13 16.84
N ASP A 59 20.64 10.43 16.77
CA ASP A 59 21.02 11.07 15.52
C ASP A 59 22.32 10.53 14.90
N ALA A 60 23.16 9.90 15.71
CA ALA A 60 24.39 9.23 15.28
C ALA A 60 24.16 7.89 14.56
N VAL A 61 22.95 7.34 14.65
CA VAL A 61 22.57 6.10 13.99
C VAL A 61 22.38 6.33 12.49
N GLU A 62 22.91 5.43 11.68
CA GLU A 62 22.88 5.52 10.23
C GLU A 62 21.43 5.52 9.69
N GLY A 63 21.12 6.51 8.84
CA GLY A 63 19.84 6.69 8.16
C GLY A 63 19.55 8.15 7.82
N ASP A 64 18.53 8.39 7.01
CA ASP A 64 18.17 9.73 6.51
C ASP A 64 17.04 10.39 7.29
N ILE A 65 16.06 9.58 7.72
CA ILE A 65 14.81 10.00 8.34
C ILE A 65 14.48 9.13 9.55
N SER A 66 13.62 9.58 10.46
CA SER A 66 13.25 8.78 11.64
C SER A 66 12.39 7.55 11.29
N HIS A 67 12.26 6.60 12.23
CA HIS A 67 11.32 5.47 12.11
C HIS A 67 9.91 5.92 11.74
N TYR A 68 9.42 6.95 12.44
CA TYR A 68 8.10 7.50 12.22
C TYR A 68 7.97 8.17 10.85
N GLN A 69 8.99 8.89 10.39
CA GLN A 69 9.00 9.48 9.05
C GLN A 69 9.05 8.42 7.95
N ALA A 70 9.78 7.32 8.16
CA ALA A 70 9.80 6.20 7.23
C ALA A 70 8.43 5.51 7.17
N LEU A 71 7.79 5.27 8.33
CA LEU A 71 6.43 4.75 8.40
C LEU A 71 5.41 5.68 7.73
N ALA A 72 5.47 6.98 8.02
CA ALA A 72 4.58 7.97 7.40
C ALA A 72 4.79 8.08 5.89
N THR A 73 6.02 7.98 5.41
CA THR A 73 6.31 7.94 3.97
C THR A 73 5.76 6.67 3.33
N ALA A 74 5.87 5.54 4.00
CA ALA A 74 5.31 4.29 3.50
C ALA A 74 3.77 4.28 3.52
N LEU A 75 3.15 4.82 4.58
CA LEU A 75 1.71 5.03 4.66
C LEU A 75 1.21 6.05 3.64
N ALA A 76 1.99 7.10 3.34
CA ALA A 76 1.65 8.04 2.29
C ALA A 76 1.52 7.33 0.94
N ALA A 77 2.42 6.38 0.66
CA ALA A 77 2.39 5.59 -0.57
C ALA A 77 1.24 4.59 -0.62
N THR A 78 0.83 4.00 0.51
CA THR A 78 -0.17 2.91 0.51
C THR A 78 -1.57 3.34 0.85
N VAL A 79 -1.74 4.28 1.80
CA VAL A 79 -3.04 4.87 2.10
C VAL A 79 -3.36 5.90 1.03
N GLY A 80 -4.03 5.43 -0.01
CA GLY A 80 -4.30 6.17 -1.24
C GLY A 80 -5.73 5.96 -1.74
N VAL A 81 -5.97 6.32 -3.00
CA VAL A 81 -7.26 6.06 -3.68
C VAL A 81 -7.64 4.56 -3.64
N GLY A 82 -6.66 3.66 -3.56
CA GLY A 82 -6.89 2.21 -3.42
C GLY A 82 -7.71 1.82 -2.19
N ASN A 83 -7.57 2.54 -1.06
CA ASN A 83 -8.32 2.27 0.17
C ASN A 83 -9.78 2.75 0.12
N ILE A 84 -10.13 3.52 -0.91
CA ILE A 84 -11.46 4.07 -1.15
C ILE A 84 -12.07 3.31 -2.33
N ALA A 85 -11.57 3.58 -3.54
CA ALA A 85 -12.08 2.99 -4.77
C ALA A 85 -11.77 1.49 -4.88
N GLY A 86 -10.58 1.05 -4.46
CA GLY A 86 -10.20 -0.37 -4.55
C GLY A 86 -11.04 -1.28 -3.66
N VAL A 87 -11.43 -0.80 -2.47
CA VAL A 87 -12.37 -1.50 -1.57
C VAL A 87 -13.74 -1.59 -2.20
N ALA A 88 -14.23 -0.48 -2.75
CA ALA A 88 -15.52 -0.45 -3.42
C ALA A 88 -15.57 -1.39 -4.65
N THR A 89 -14.54 -1.40 -5.48
CA THR A 89 -14.39 -2.36 -6.59
C THR A 89 -14.35 -3.81 -6.08
N ALA A 90 -13.69 -4.07 -4.95
CA ALA A 90 -13.66 -5.42 -4.38
C ALA A 90 -15.05 -5.90 -3.95
N ILE A 91 -15.85 -5.01 -3.35
CA ILE A 91 -17.22 -5.31 -2.93
C ILE A 91 -18.15 -5.45 -4.16
N ALA A 92 -18.02 -4.58 -5.15
CA ALA A 92 -18.84 -4.62 -6.36
C ALA A 92 -18.64 -5.93 -7.15
N LEU A 93 -17.38 -6.34 -7.36
CA LEU A 93 -17.05 -7.48 -8.21
C LEU A 93 -16.96 -8.81 -7.45
N GLY A 94 -16.64 -8.76 -6.16
CA GLY A 94 -16.41 -9.93 -5.31
C GLY A 94 -17.46 -10.15 -4.22
N GLY A 95 -18.40 -9.22 -4.05
CA GLY A 95 -19.34 -9.19 -2.93
C GLY A 95 -18.69 -8.71 -1.62
N PRO A 96 -19.48 -8.46 -0.57
CA PRO A 96 -18.98 -8.09 0.77
C PRO A 96 -17.95 -9.08 1.35
N GLY A 97 -18.01 -10.35 0.95
CA GLY A 97 -17.10 -11.41 1.35
C GLY A 97 -15.66 -11.19 0.90
N ALA A 98 -15.44 -10.37 -0.13
CA ALA A 98 -14.10 -9.93 -0.53
C ALA A 98 -13.37 -9.22 0.62
N VAL A 99 -14.09 -8.49 1.48
CA VAL A 99 -13.54 -7.76 2.63
C VAL A 99 -12.89 -8.71 3.63
N PHE A 100 -13.48 -9.87 3.88
CA PHE A 100 -12.88 -10.90 4.73
C PHE A 100 -11.52 -11.34 4.19
N TRP A 101 -11.44 -11.57 2.88
CA TRP A 101 -10.19 -11.95 2.23
C TRP A 101 -9.17 -10.81 2.22
N MET A 102 -9.60 -9.55 2.10
CA MET A 102 -8.72 -8.38 2.33
C MET A 102 -8.11 -8.43 3.72
N TRP A 103 -8.88 -8.70 4.78
CA TRP A 103 -8.36 -8.83 6.15
C TRP A 103 -7.36 -9.98 6.30
N VAL A 104 -7.66 -11.15 5.74
CA VAL A 104 -6.73 -12.29 5.73
C VAL A 104 -5.42 -11.90 5.06
N THR A 105 -5.49 -11.20 3.92
CA THR A 105 -4.30 -10.76 3.18
C THR A 105 -3.49 -9.72 3.95
N GLY A 106 -4.16 -8.80 4.66
CA GLY A 106 -3.49 -7.83 5.54
C GLY A 106 -2.76 -8.54 6.69
N MET A 107 -3.42 -9.50 7.35
CA MET A 107 -2.85 -10.24 8.48
C MET A 107 -1.61 -11.05 8.11
N VAL A 108 -1.61 -11.76 6.98
CA VAL A 108 -0.41 -12.48 6.50
C VAL A 108 0.59 -11.52 5.85
N GLY A 109 0.10 -10.44 5.24
CA GLY A 109 0.88 -9.38 4.61
C GLY A 109 1.77 -8.64 5.60
N MET A 110 1.38 -8.52 6.88
CA MET A 110 2.25 -7.96 7.92
C MET A 110 3.60 -8.69 8.02
N ALA A 111 3.63 -10.02 7.94
CA ALA A 111 4.87 -10.79 7.95
C ALA A 111 5.70 -10.60 6.66
N THR A 112 5.02 -10.46 5.52
CA THR A 112 5.66 -10.12 4.24
C THR A 112 6.30 -8.73 4.30
N LYS A 113 5.56 -7.72 4.76
CA LYS A 113 6.03 -6.33 4.90
C LYS A 113 7.19 -6.21 5.88
N TYR A 114 7.11 -6.92 7.00
CA TYR A 114 8.23 -7.07 7.94
C TYR A 114 9.49 -7.59 7.21
N SER A 115 9.33 -8.65 6.42
CA SER A 115 10.44 -9.30 5.70
C SER A 115 11.07 -8.39 4.64
N GLU A 116 10.25 -7.64 3.90
CA GLU A 116 10.69 -6.64 2.92
C GLU A 116 11.49 -5.51 3.60
N ALA A 117 10.96 -4.95 4.70
CA ALA A 117 11.61 -3.89 5.45
C ALA A 117 12.92 -4.36 6.08
N PHE A 118 12.92 -5.57 6.65
CA PHE A 118 14.12 -6.20 7.21
C PHE A 118 15.22 -6.29 6.16
N LEU A 119 14.92 -6.84 4.98
CA LEU A 119 15.91 -6.97 3.90
C LEU A 119 16.30 -5.62 3.32
N GLY A 120 15.35 -4.68 3.21
CA GLY A 120 15.58 -3.31 2.74
C GLY A 120 16.64 -2.60 3.58
N VAL A 121 16.51 -2.65 4.91
CA VAL A 121 17.52 -2.10 5.84
C VAL A 121 18.80 -2.92 5.81
N ARG A 122 18.70 -4.26 5.84
CA ARG A 122 19.86 -5.14 5.94
C ARG A 122 20.84 -5.04 4.76
N PHE A 123 20.34 -4.70 3.58
CA PHE A 123 21.11 -4.59 2.34
C PHE A 123 21.20 -3.16 1.80
N ARG A 124 20.79 -2.14 2.58
CA ARG A 124 20.93 -0.74 2.17
C ARG A 124 22.38 -0.34 1.99
N ARG A 125 22.61 0.64 1.13
CA ARG A 125 23.92 1.24 0.86
C ARG A 125 23.75 2.75 0.69
N PRO A 126 24.70 3.57 1.16
CA PRO A 126 24.69 4.98 0.84
C PRO A 126 24.93 5.19 -0.67
N ASP A 127 24.18 6.12 -1.25
CA ASP A 127 24.35 6.60 -2.62
C ASP A 127 25.50 7.62 -2.70
N ALA A 128 25.75 8.15 -3.91
CA ALA A 128 26.80 9.15 -4.13
C ALA A 128 26.58 10.49 -3.38
N ALA A 129 25.36 10.75 -2.89
CA ALA A 129 25.01 11.91 -2.07
C ALA A 129 25.03 11.60 -0.56
N GLY A 130 25.33 10.34 -0.18
CA GLY A 130 25.31 9.86 1.20
C GLY A 130 23.91 9.53 1.72
N GLU A 131 22.88 9.54 0.87
CA GLU A 131 21.54 9.08 1.23
C GLU A 131 21.48 7.56 1.15
N GLN A 132 20.72 6.92 2.03
CA GLN A 132 20.54 5.48 2.02
C GLN A 132 19.67 5.06 0.82
N GLY A 133 20.17 4.08 0.06
CA GLY A 133 19.49 3.37 -1.01
C GLY A 133 19.32 1.89 -0.64
N GLY A 134 18.07 1.44 -0.56
CA GLY A 134 17.75 0.05 -0.25
C GLY A 134 16.42 -0.36 -0.86
N GLY A 135 16.03 -1.61 -0.62
CA GLY A 135 14.86 -2.23 -1.22
C GLY A 135 15.21 -3.41 -2.12
N PRO A 136 14.24 -3.92 -2.90
CA PRO A 136 14.36 -5.23 -3.54
C PRO A 136 15.48 -5.34 -4.55
N MET A 137 15.68 -4.30 -5.36
CA MET A 137 16.81 -4.21 -6.28
C MET A 137 18.18 -4.46 -5.60
N HIS A 138 18.36 -3.99 -4.36
CA HIS A 138 19.60 -4.19 -3.60
C HIS A 138 19.68 -5.55 -2.93
N TYR A 139 18.64 -6.02 -2.23
CA TYR A 139 18.73 -7.33 -1.56
C TYR A 139 18.63 -8.51 -2.52
N LEU A 140 17.98 -8.36 -3.68
CA LEU A 140 17.99 -9.38 -4.72
C LEU A 140 19.39 -9.51 -5.31
N LYS A 141 20.00 -8.38 -5.71
CA LYS A 141 21.35 -8.34 -6.29
C LYS A 141 22.43 -8.83 -5.32
N ASN A 142 22.35 -8.43 -4.05
CA ASN A 142 23.41 -8.66 -3.07
C ASN A 142 23.16 -9.86 -2.14
N GLY A 143 21.89 -10.26 -1.97
CA GLY A 143 21.50 -11.39 -1.13
C GLY A 143 21.48 -12.72 -1.87
N ILE A 144 21.12 -12.71 -3.17
CA ILE A 144 21.06 -13.92 -3.99
C ILE A 144 22.35 -14.02 -4.82
N LYS A 145 23.10 -15.10 -4.63
CA LYS A 145 24.38 -15.30 -5.32
C LYS A 145 24.17 -15.58 -6.81
N GLY A 146 25.07 -15.02 -7.63
CA GLY A 146 25.16 -15.32 -9.05
C GLY A 146 24.28 -14.44 -9.95
N PRO A 147 24.17 -14.77 -11.24
CA PRO A 147 23.49 -13.94 -12.24
C PRO A 147 21.99 -13.78 -11.96
N LEU A 148 21.37 -14.73 -11.28
CA LEU A 148 19.95 -14.67 -10.91
C LEU A 148 19.63 -13.45 -10.05
N GLY A 149 20.45 -13.16 -9.03
CA GLY A 149 20.21 -12.00 -8.16
C GLY A 149 20.32 -10.68 -8.91
N VAL A 150 21.30 -10.55 -9.80
CA VAL A 150 21.49 -9.37 -10.65
C VAL A 150 20.30 -9.17 -11.59
N PHE A 151 19.82 -10.26 -12.21
CA PHE A 151 18.65 -10.22 -13.09
C PHE A 151 17.39 -9.81 -12.34
N LEU A 152 17.07 -10.47 -11.21
CA LEU A 152 15.87 -10.17 -10.42
C LEU A 152 15.90 -8.73 -9.89
N GLY A 153 17.06 -8.26 -9.40
CA GLY A 153 17.21 -6.90 -8.91
C GLY A 153 17.05 -5.84 -10.01
N GLY A 154 17.65 -6.08 -11.19
CA GLY A 154 17.48 -5.21 -12.36
C GLY A 154 16.04 -5.20 -12.88
N PHE A 155 15.40 -6.37 -12.96
CA PHE A 155 14.02 -6.50 -13.40
C PHE A 155 13.05 -5.76 -12.45
N PHE A 156 13.22 -5.93 -11.13
CA PHE A 156 12.46 -5.18 -10.14
C PHE A 156 12.62 -3.67 -10.35
N ALA A 157 13.86 -3.18 -10.50
CA ALA A 157 14.11 -1.75 -10.63
C ALA A 157 13.49 -1.16 -11.90
N VAL A 158 13.52 -1.89 -13.03
CA VAL A 158 12.85 -1.44 -14.27
C VAL A 158 11.33 -1.40 -14.08
N ALA A 159 10.74 -2.49 -13.58
CA ALA A 159 9.30 -2.56 -13.36
C ALA A 159 8.83 -1.49 -12.37
N GLY A 160 9.53 -1.31 -11.25
CA GLY A 160 9.19 -0.30 -10.24
C GLY A 160 9.36 1.14 -10.70
N ALA A 161 10.40 1.45 -11.48
CA ALA A 161 10.60 2.78 -12.06
C ALA A 161 9.45 3.16 -13.02
N ILE A 162 8.92 2.18 -13.76
CA ILE A 162 7.80 2.37 -14.69
C ILE A 162 6.46 2.40 -13.93
N ALA A 163 6.24 1.45 -13.01
CA ALA A 163 5.02 1.32 -12.22
C ALA A 163 4.68 2.61 -11.43
N ALA A 164 5.70 3.31 -10.96
CA ALA A 164 5.53 4.55 -10.21
C ALA A 164 4.84 5.68 -10.98
N PHE A 165 4.94 5.73 -12.32
CA PHE A 165 4.18 6.70 -13.13
C PHE A 165 2.68 6.38 -13.22
N GLY A 166 2.33 5.14 -12.94
CA GLY A 166 1.00 4.61 -13.00
C GLY A 166 0.22 4.87 -11.71
N ILE A 167 0.14 3.84 -10.88
CA ILE A 167 -0.55 3.83 -9.57
C ILE A 167 -0.03 4.89 -8.62
N GLY A 168 1.26 5.19 -8.71
CA GLY A 168 1.90 6.20 -7.88
C GLY A 168 1.70 7.63 -8.35
N ASN A 169 1.13 7.88 -9.53
CA ASN A 169 1.17 9.21 -10.14
C ASN A 169 -0.05 9.53 -10.97
N GLY A 170 -0.06 9.19 -12.27
CA GLY A 170 -1.07 9.69 -13.20
C GLY A 170 -2.48 9.30 -12.75
N VAL A 171 -2.65 8.06 -12.29
CA VAL A 171 -3.91 7.55 -11.73
C VAL A 171 -4.40 8.40 -10.55
N GLN A 172 -3.51 8.71 -9.61
CA GLN A 172 -3.85 9.50 -8.42
C GLN A 172 -4.24 10.93 -8.82
N ALA A 173 -3.46 11.54 -9.72
CA ALA A 173 -3.69 12.89 -10.21
C ALA A 173 -5.01 13.01 -10.99
N ASN A 174 -5.38 11.97 -11.74
CA ASN A 174 -6.66 11.87 -12.45
C ASN A 174 -7.84 11.73 -11.49
N THR A 175 -7.74 10.86 -10.47
CA THR A 175 -8.83 10.70 -9.50
C THR A 175 -9.09 12.00 -8.74
N VAL A 176 -8.04 12.73 -8.36
CA VAL A 176 -8.19 14.03 -7.69
C VAL A 176 -8.87 15.05 -8.59
N SER A 177 -8.42 15.19 -9.84
CA SER A 177 -9.01 16.19 -10.74
C SER A 177 -10.48 15.88 -11.03
N ALA A 178 -10.84 14.61 -11.24
CA ALA A 178 -12.22 14.20 -11.44
C ALA A 178 -13.12 14.49 -10.23
N ASN A 179 -12.68 14.13 -9.02
CA ASN A 179 -13.47 14.38 -7.79
C ASN A 179 -13.63 15.88 -7.51
N VAL A 180 -12.58 16.68 -7.76
CA VAL A 180 -12.61 18.13 -7.58
C VAL A 180 -13.50 18.84 -8.62
N GLU A 181 -13.49 18.36 -9.85
CA GLU A 181 -14.38 18.84 -10.91
C GLU A 181 -15.84 18.51 -10.59
N GLU A 182 -16.14 17.29 -10.13
CA GLU A 182 -17.49 16.87 -9.77
C GLU A 182 -18.03 17.66 -8.55
N GLU A 183 -17.23 17.82 -7.50
CA GLU A 183 -17.67 18.47 -6.26
C GLU A 183 -17.76 20.00 -6.38
N TRP A 184 -16.79 20.64 -7.05
CA TRP A 184 -16.65 22.11 -7.05
C TRP A 184 -16.66 22.75 -8.42
N GLY A 185 -16.77 21.98 -9.51
CA GLY A 185 -16.77 22.51 -10.89
C GLY A 185 -15.44 23.13 -11.29
N VAL A 186 -14.33 22.77 -10.63
CA VAL A 186 -13.00 23.31 -10.94
C VAL A 186 -12.38 22.52 -12.09
N ASP A 187 -12.04 23.22 -13.17
CA ASP A 187 -11.45 22.60 -14.36
C ASP A 187 -10.21 21.75 -14.02
N PRO A 188 -10.07 20.55 -14.60
CA PRO A 188 -8.98 19.62 -14.30
C PRO A 188 -7.55 20.18 -14.46
N TRP A 189 -7.34 21.12 -15.39
CA TRP A 189 -6.02 21.73 -15.61
C TRP A 189 -5.58 22.64 -14.45
N ILE A 190 -6.53 23.26 -13.74
CA ILE A 190 -6.28 24.09 -12.56
C ILE A 190 -5.81 23.17 -11.44
N THR A 191 -6.58 22.12 -11.16
CA THR A 191 -6.26 21.12 -10.14
C THR A 191 -4.91 20.47 -10.41
N GLY A 192 -4.64 20.07 -11.66
CA GLY A 192 -3.36 19.51 -12.08
C GLY A 192 -2.17 20.46 -11.91
N THR A 193 -2.36 21.76 -12.21
CA THR A 193 -1.32 22.77 -12.00
C THR A 193 -1.00 22.92 -10.51
N ILE A 194 -2.02 23.05 -9.67
CA ILE A 194 -1.87 23.20 -8.22
C ILE A 194 -1.19 21.97 -7.62
N ALA A 195 -1.67 20.77 -7.97
CA ALA A 195 -1.08 19.51 -7.51
C ALA A 195 0.39 19.38 -7.92
N THR A 196 0.73 19.75 -9.16
CA THR A 196 2.11 19.70 -9.67
C THR A 196 3.03 20.68 -8.92
N VAL A 197 2.57 21.91 -8.66
CA VAL A 197 3.36 22.91 -7.92
C VAL A 197 3.65 22.44 -6.49
N PHE A 198 2.63 21.94 -5.79
CA PHE A 198 2.81 21.41 -4.44
C PHE A 198 3.69 20.16 -4.43
N ALA A 199 3.49 19.24 -5.38
CA ALA A 199 4.33 18.05 -5.52
C ALA A 199 5.80 18.43 -5.78
N ALA A 200 6.05 19.42 -6.64
CA ALA A 200 7.39 19.90 -6.96
C ALA A 200 8.11 20.48 -5.73
N ALA A 201 7.39 21.25 -4.91
CA ALA A 201 7.93 21.83 -3.67
C ALA A 201 8.44 20.76 -2.69
N VAL A 202 7.85 19.57 -2.71
CA VAL A 202 8.20 18.46 -1.81
C VAL A 202 9.20 17.50 -2.45
N ILE A 203 8.88 16.97 -3.64
CA ILE A 203 9.64 15.93 -4.35
C ILE A 203 11.06 16.38 -4.67
N LEU A 204 11.25 17.64 -5.10
CA LEU A 204 12.58 18.13 -5.46
C LEU A 204 13.54 18.15 -4.26
N GLY A 205 13.01 18.28 -3.03
CA GLY A 205 13.79 18.21 -1.79
C GLY A 205 14.20 16.80 -1.37
N GLY A 206 13.74 15.75 -2.06
CA GLY A 206 14.07 14.36 -1.78
C GLY A 206 13.53 13.81 -0.46
N ILE A 207 14.07 12.68 0.00
CA ILE A 207 13.47 11.87 1.07
C ILE A 207 13.31 12.60 2.40
N LYS A 208 14.20 13.53 2.74
CA LYS A 208 14.09 14.31 3.98
C LYS A 208 12.91 15.27 3.96
N ASN A 209 12.64 15.91 2.81
CA ASN A 209 11.47 16.77 2.64
C ASN A 209 10.19 15.96 2.55
N ILE A 210 10.19 14.86 1.78
CA ILE A 210 9.06 13.93 1.71
C ILE A 210 8.71 13.44 3.11
N GLY A 211 9.68 12.89 3.85
CA GLY A 211 9.49 12.40 5.21
C GLY A 211 8.98 13.47 6.18
N ARG A 212 9.47 14.71 6.09
CA ARG A 212 8.95 15.83 6.92
C ARG A 212 7.49 16.10 6.62
N VAL A 213 7.13 16.23 5.35
CA VAL A 213 5.77 16.58 4.92
C VAL A 213 4.81 15.43 5.23
N THR A 214 5.13 14.20 4.83
CA THR A 214 4.31 13.00 5.10
C THR A 214 4.09 12.77 6.59
N SER A 215 5.12 12.91 7.42
CA SER A 215 4.99 12.73 8.87
C SER A 215 4.05 13.73 9.56
N ALA A 216 3.80 14.89 8.92
CA ALA A 216 2.86 15.88 9.41
C ALA A 216 1.43 15.63 8.91
N PHE A 217 1.24 15.39 7.60
CA PHE A 217 -0.11 15.33 7.03
C PHE A 217 -0.74 13.93 7.06
N VAL A 218 0.03 12.84 6.96
CA VAL A 218 -0.51 11.46 6.88
C VAL A 218 -1.37 11.07 8.09
N PRO A 219 -0.98 11.38 9.33
CA PRO A 219 -1.85 11.08 10.48
C PRO A 219 -3.15 11.87 10.42
N VAL A 220 -3.08 13.14 9.99
CA VAL A 220 -4.25 14.02 9.92
C VAL A 220 -5.26 13.48 8.90
N MET A 221 -4.80 13.09 7.70
CA MET A 221 -5.70 12.55 6.67
C MET A 221 -6.34 11.22 7.10
N ILE A 222 -5.57 10.32 7.74
CA ILE A 222 -6.09 9.03 8.22
C ILE A 222 -7.12 9.24 9.32
N VAL A 223 -6.83 10.10 10.30
CA VAL A 223 -7.75 10.40 11.40
C VAL A 223 -9.02 11.06 10.88
N LEU A 224 -8.90 12.05 9.98
CA LEU A 224 -10.06 12.73 9.40
C LEU A 224 -10.99 11.73 8.70
N TYR A 225 -10.43 10.85 7.86
CA TYR A 225 -11.20 9.85 7.15
C TYR A 225 -11.85 8.82 8.09
N VAL A 226 -11.07 8.27 9.03
CA VAL A 226 -11.58 7.28 9.99
C VAL A 226 -12.66 7.88 10.90
N VAL A 227 -12.55 9.15 11.30
CA VAL A 227 -13.58 9.84 12.07
C VAL A 227 -14.86 10.04 11.25
N GLY A 228 -14.73 10.42 9.97
CA GLY A 228 -15.87 10.53 9.07
C GLY A 228 -16.59 9.19 8.88
N ALA A 229 -15.85 8.13 8.59
CA ALA A 229 -16.39 6.78 8.48
C ALA A 229 -17.00 6.30 9.81
N ALA A 230 -16.34 6.55 10.94
CA ALA A 230 -16.86 6.22 12.26
C ALA A 230 -18.18 6.94 12.55
N ALA A 231 -18.36 8.17 12.06
CA ALA A 231 -19.63 8.87 12.16
C ALA A 231 -20.73 8.15 11.36
N VAL A 232 -20.46 7.75 10.11
CA VAL A 232 -21.42 6.93 9.32
C VAL A 232 -21.82 5.66 10.08
N LEU A 233 -20.83 4.94 10.63
CA LEU A 233 -21.08 3.72 11.41
C LEU A 233 -21.87 4.00 12.69
N ALA A 234 -21.67 5.15 13.34
CA ALA A 234 -22.42 5.53 14.54
C ALA A 234 -23.88 5.86 14.22
N PHE A 235 -24.17 6.49 13.08
CA PHE A 235 -25.54 6.72 12.62
C PHE A 235 -26.24 5.44 12.13
N ASN A 236 -25.46 4.43 11.73
CA ASN A 236 -25.94 3.12 11.26
C ASN A 236 -25.56 1.98 12.23
N ILE A 237 -25.49 2.27 13.54
CA ILE A 237 -24.90 1.36 14.53
C ILE A 237 -25.64 0.02 14.62
N ASP A 238 -26.95 0.02 14.40
CA ASP A 238 -27.80 -1.17 14.45
C ASP A 238 -27.50 -2.14 13.29
N GLU A 239 -26.98 -1.64 12.16
CA GLU A 239 -26.61 -2.44 10.99
C GLU A 239 -25.20 -3.02 11.09
N VAL A 240 -24.34 -2.51 11.98
CA VAL A 240 -22.93 -2.95 12.11
C VAL A 240 -22.82 -4.46 12.38
N PRO A 241 -23.57 -5.07 13.32
CA PRO A 241 -23.53 -6.53 13.51
C PRO A 241 -23.96 -7.31 12.27
N SER A 242 -24.97 -6.83 11.55
CA SER A 242 -25.46 -7.43 10.30
C SER A 242 -24.40 -7.36 9.21
N ALA A 243 -23.71 -6.22 9.07
CA ALA A 243 -22.63 -6.04 8.11
C ALA A 243 -21.49 -7.05 8.31
N PHE A 244 -21.05 -7.28 9.56
CA PHE A 244 -20.10 -8.36 9.84
C PHE A 244 -20.67 -9.72 9.45
N GLY A 245 -21.92 -10.02 9.83
CA GLY A 245 -22.60 -11.27 9.43
C GLY A 245 -22.57 -11.50 7.93
N VAL A 246 -22.89 -10.48 7.12
CA VAL A 246 -22.85 -10.54 5.65
C VAL A 246 -21.42 -10.76 5.16
N ILE A 247 -20.43 -10.01 5.64
CA ILE A 247 -19.02 -10.16 5.23
C ILE A 247 -18.52 -11.59 5.49
N PHE A 248 -18.78 -12.15 6.69
CA PHE A 248 -18.32 -13.50 7.02
C PHE A 248 -19.08 -14.60 6.27
N SER A 249 -20.40 -14.47 6.13
CA SER A 249 -21.19 -15.48 5.42
C SER A 249 -20.91 -15.46 3.92
N ASP A 250 -20.83 -14.29 3.32
CA ASP A 250 -20.60 -14.12 1.89
C ASP A 250 -19.22 -14.66 1.46
N ALA A 251 -18.20 -14.48 2.30
CA ALA A 251 -16.84 -14.96 2.04
C ALA A 251 -16.72 -16.46 1.77
N PHE A 252 -17.70 -17.26 2.22
CA PHE A 252 -17.73 -18.71 2.08
C PHE A 252 -18.97 -19.26 1.35
N SER A 253 -19.94 -18.41 1.02
CA SER A 253 -21.19 -18.85 0.38
C SER A 253 -21.47 -18.19 -0.97
N GLY A 254 -20.94 -16.98 -1.24
CA GLY A 254 -21.28 -16.20 -2.42
C GLY A 254 -22.75 -15.77 -2.41
N THR A 255 -23.02 -14.48 -2.27
CA THR A 255 -24.32 -13.87 -1.94
C THR A 255 -25.43 -14.11 -2.97
N SER A 256 -25.11 -14.75 -4.10
CA SER A 256 -26.02 -14.87 -5.25
C SER A 256 -26.26 -16.29 -5.76
N ALA A 257 -25.84 -17.37 -5.06
CA ALA A 257 -25.85 -18.68 -5.70
C ALA A 257 -26.37 -19.85 -4.87
N THR A 258 -27.25 -20.65 -5.47
CA THR A 258 -27.52 -22.04 -5.06
C THR A 258 -26.78 -22.99 -6.01
N GLY A 259 -26.08 -24.00 -5.48
CA GLY A 259 -25.38 -25.01 -6.31
C GLY A 259 -24.00 -24.57 -6.83
N GLY A 260 -23.60 -25.04 -8.02
CA GLY A 260 -22.24 -24.83 -8.60
C GLY A 260 -21.82 -23.36 -8.83
N PHE A 261 -22.75 -22.42 -8.75
CA PHE A 261 -22.48 -20.98 -8.76
C PHE A 261 -21.90 -20.47 -7.41
N VAL A 262 -22.09 -21.18 -6.29
CA VAL A 262 -21.49 -20.86 -4.97
C VAL A 262 -19.97 -20.83 -5.06
N GLY A 263 -19.40 -21.82 -5.76
CA GLY A 263 -17.95 -21.89 -5.96
C GLY A 263 -17.40 -20.72 -6.78
N ALA A 264 -18.16 -20.22 -7.76
CA ALA A 264 -17.77 -19.06 -8.56
C ALA A 264 -17.82 -17.76 -7.75
N GLY A 265 -18.85 -17.56 -6.92
CA GLY A 265 -18.94 -16.42 -6.03
C GLY A 265 -17.81 -16.38 -4.98
N VAL A 266 -17.53 -17.52 -4.34
CA VAL A 266 -16.40 -17.63 -3.39
C VAL A 266 -15.06 -17.38 -4.09
N ALA A 267 -14.87 -17.91 -5.30
CA ALA A 267 -13.65 -17.66 -6.08
C ALA A 267 -13.49 -16.18 -6.44
N ALA A 268 -14.58 -15.47 -6.77
CA ALA A 268 -14.57 -14.04 -7.03
C ALA A 268 -14.24 -13.24 -5.75
N ALA A 269 -14.87 -13.55 -4.62
CA ALA A 269 -14.57 -12.94 -3.32
C ALA A 269 -13.09 -13.08 -2.94
N ILE A 270 -12.52 -14.28 -3.10
CA ILE A 270 -11.08 -14.52 -2.89
C ILE A 270 -10.26 -13.70 -3.87
N ARG A 271 -10.57 -13.77 -5.17
CA ARG A 271 -9.76 -13.12 -6.22
C ARG A 271 -9.69 -11.61 -6.00
N TYR A 272 -10.83 -10.96 -5.86
CA TYR A 272 -10.90 -9.51 -5.71
C TYR A 272 -10.47 -9.06 -4.32
N GLY A 273 -10.81 -9.80 -3.27
CA GLY A 273 -10.35 -9.52 -1.92
C GLY A 273 -8.83 -9.60 -1.78
N VAL A 274 -8.20 -10.60 -2.38
CA VAL A 274 -6.74 -10.72 -2.37
C VAL A 274 -6.07 -9.69 -3.25
N ALA A 275 -6.53 -9.52 -4.49
CA ALA A 275 -5.93 -8.58 -5.42
C ALA A 275 -6.03 -7.13 -4.90
N ARG A 276 -7.22 -6.69 -4.47
CA ARG A 276 -7.41 -5.32 -3.95
C ARG A 276 -6.84 -5.12 -2.55
N GLY A 277 -6.84 -6.17 -1.71
CA GLY A 277 -6.20 -6.11 -0.39
C GLY A 277 -4.69 -5.85 -0.49
N ILE A 278 -4.02 -6.54 -1.42
CA ILE A 278 -2.58 -6.37 -1.63
C ILE A 278 -2.27 -5.07 -2.38
N PHE A 279 -3.13 -4.66 -3.31
CA PHE A 279 -3.01 -3.34 -3.94
C PHE A 279 -3.05 -2.22 -2.90
N SER A 280 -3.92 -2.33 -1.89
CA SER A 280 -4.05 -1.35 -0.81
C SER A 280 -2.78 -1.29 0.05
N ASN A 281 -2.38 -2.39 0.69
CA ASN A 281 -1.26 -2.36 1.65
C ASN A 281 0.13 -2.56 1.02
N GLU A 282 0.21 -2.90 -0.26
CA GLU A 282 1.44 -3.20 -1.02
C GLU A 282 2.33 -4.29 -0.40
N SER A 283 1.78 -5.19 0.42
CA SER A 283 2.56 -6.27 1.04
C SER A 283 2.88 -7.32 -0.02
N GLY A 284 4.17 -7.55 -0.29
CA GLY A 284 4.62 -8.44 -1.37
C GLY A 284 4.99 -7.72 -2.67
N LEU A 285 4.71 -6.42 -2.78
CA LEU A 285 5.21 -5.59 -3.88
C LEU A 285 6.67 -5.18 -3.71
N GLY A 286 7.24 -5.27 -2.50
CA GLY A 286 8.65 -4.94 -2.21
C GLY A 286 8.94 -3.46 -1.97
N THR A 287 8.01 -2.56 -2.32
CA THR A 287 8.11 -1.10 -2.14
C THR A 287 8.32 -0.67 -0.68
N GLY A 288 7.71 -1.38 0.28
CA GLY A 288 7.88 -1.11 1.71
C GLY A 288 9.34 -1.19 2.18
N GLY A 289 10.15 -2.04 1.55
CA GLY A 289 11.58 -2.14 1.80
C GLY A 289 12.38 -0.89 1.38
N ILE A 290 11.87 -0.12 0.42
CA ILE A 290 12.51 1.10 -0.09
C ILE A 290 12.37 2.23 0.93
N ALA A 291 11.16 2.47 1.46
CA ALA A 291 10.94 3.45 2.53
C ALA A 291 11.72 3.08 3.81
N ALA A 292 11.65 1.81 4.21
CA ALA A 292 12.29 1.31 5.43
C ALA A 292 13.82 1.52 5.42
N ALA A 293 14.47 1.36 4.25
CA ALA A 293 15.91 1.52 4.12
C ALA A 293 16.42 2.92 4.53
N ALA A 294 15.58 3.95 4.37
CA ALA A 294 15.91 5.34 4.71
C ALA A 294 15.84 5.63 6.23
N ALA A 295 15.26 4.73 7.03
CA ALA A 295 15.09 4.95 8.45
C ALA A 295 16.42 4.94 9.21
N LYS A 296 16.60 5.86 10.15
CA LYS A 296 17.64 5.79 11.18
C LYS A 296 17.34 4.63 12.11
N THR A 297 18.14 3.58 11.99
CA THR A 297 17.99 2.35 12.78
C THR A 297 19.32 1.63 12.94
N ASP A 298 19.56 1.13 14.14
CA ASP A 298 20.73 0.33 14.52
C ASP A 298 20.56 -1.15 14.13
N HIS A 299 19.32 -1.63 14.06
CA HIS A 299 19.01 -3.03 13.75
C HIS A 299 17.81 -3.19 12.80
N PRO A 300 17.94 -3.99 11.71
CA PRO A 300 16.87 -4.15 10.71
C PRO A 300 15.53 -4.62 11.29
N VAL A 301 15.56 -5.41 12.37
CA VAL A 301 14.33 -5.89 13.05
C VAL A 301 13.51 -4.75 13.62
N ARG A 302 14.12 -3.71 14.19
CA ARG A 302 13.39 -2.58 14.81
C ARG A 302 12.58 -1.84 13.76
N GLN A 303 13.23 -1.43 12.68
CA GLN A 303 12.52 -0.79 11.56
C GLN A 303 11.53 -1.74 10.89
N ALA A 304 11.84 -3.04 10.77
CA ALA A 304 10.92 -4.00 10.19
C ALA A 304 9.62 -4.17 11.01
N LEU A 305 9.72 -4.15 12.35
CA LEU A 305 8.56 -4.14 13.25
C LEU A 305 7.73 -2.87 13.04
N VAL A 306 8.38 -1.71 12.92
CA VAL A 306 7.67 -0.45 12.59
C VAL A 306 6.95 -0.57 11.26
N SER A 307 7.64 -1.03 10.21
CA SER A 307 7.07 -1.13 8.86
C SER A 307 5.89 -2.10 8.76
N MET A 308 5.82 -3.19 9.53
CA MET A 308 4.63 -4.06 9.48
C MET A 308 3.37 -3.43 10.07
N THR A 309 3.49 -2.38 10.91
CA THR A 309 2.31 -1.65 11.40
C THR A 309 1.60 -0.88 10.28
N GLN A 310 2.31 -0.58 9.19
CA GLN A 310 1.74 0.02 8.00
C GLN A 310 0.58 -0.81 7.45
N THR A 311 0.78 -2.12 7.24
CA THR A 311 -0.25 -3.03 6.72
C THR A 311 -1.46 -3.11 7.64
N PHE A 312 -1.25 -3.04 8.96
CA PHE A 312 -2.34 -2.99 9.93
C PHE A 312 -3.18 -1.72 9.79
N ILE A 313 -2.52 -0.55 9.78
CA ILE A 313 -3.20 0.75 9.67
C ILE A 313 -3.96 0.85 8.35
N ASP A 314 -3.32 0.42 7.27
CA ASP A 314 -3.91 0.45 5.93
C ASP A 314 -5.15 -0.46 5.82
N THR A 315 -4.98 -1.75 6.06
CA THR A 315 -6.02 -2.74 5.72
C THR A 315 -6.97 -3.03 6.87
N LEU A 316 -6.44 -3.15 8.10
CA LEU A 316 -7.27 -3.54 9.24
C LEU A 316 -7.97 -2.35 9.89
N VAL A 317 -7.48 -1.12 9.65
CA VAL A 317 -8.15 0.11 10.06
C VAL A 317 -8.83 0.78 8.86
N VAL A 318 -8.07 1.43 7.96
CA VAL A 318 -8.68 2.31 6.94
C VAL A 318 -9.63 1.53 6.01
N VAL A 319 -9.18 0.41 5.42
CA VAL A 319 -10.03 -0.42 4.55
C VAL A 319 -11.24 -0.98 5.30
N SER A 320 -11.10 -1.39 6.57
CA SER A 320 -12.24 -1.87 7.36
C SER A 320 -13.30 -0.78 7.54
N PHE A 321 -12.90 0.46 7.82
CA PHE A 321 -13.83 1.58 7.96
C PHE A 321 -14.52 1.91 6.62
N THR A 322 -13.78 1.92 5.51
CA THR A 322 -14.36 2.07 4.17
C THR A 322 -15.39 0.97 3.89
N ALA A 323 -14.98 -0.30 4.05
CA ALA A 323 -15.80 -1.46 3.74
C ALA A 323 -17.07 -1.50 4.58
N LEU A 324 -16.96 -1.28 5.90
CA LEU A 324 -18.13 -1.27 6.78
C LEU A 324 -19.07 -0.12 6.41
N THR A 325 -18.55 1.07 6.08
CA THR A 325 -19.36 2.21 5.64
C THR A 325 -20.20 1.87 4.39
N ILE A 326 -19.59 1.21 3.41
CA ILE A 326 -20.28 0.74 2.20
C ILE A 326 -21.33 -0.34 2.55
N VAL A 327 -20.98 -1.31 3.40
CA VAL A 327 -21.85 -2.45 3.69
C VAL A 327 -23.06 -2.06 4.55
N VAL A 328 -22.89 -1.19 5.56
CA VAL A 328 -23.99 -0.78 6.45
C VAL A 328 -25.01 0.11 5.76
N THR A 329 -24.58 0.95 4.83
CA THR A 329 -25.48 1.80 4.05
C THR A 329 -26.21 1.02 2.96
N GLY A 330 -25.64 -0.09 2.51
CA GLY A 330 -26.28 -0.97 1.53
C GLY A 330 -26.15 -0.49 0.09
N VAL A 331 -25.41 0.59 -0.18
CA VAL A 331 -25.19 1.15 -1.52
C VAL A 331 -24.67 0.13 -2.55
N TRP A 332 -23.99 -0.92 -2.07
CA TRP A 332 -23.47 -2.01 -2.90
C TRP A 332 -24.55 -2.94 -3.46
N LYS A 333 -25.79 -2.89 -2.96
CA LYS A 333 -26.90 -3.75 -3.40
C LYS A 333 -27.57 -3.25 -4.68
N ASP A 334 -27.61 -1.92 -4.86
CA ASP A 334 -28.44 -1.26 -5.87
C ASP A 334 -27.64 -0.71 -7.06
N ALA A 335 -26.31 -0.82 -7.03
CA ALA A 335 -25.42 -0.18 -7.98
C ALA A 335 -24.68 -1.18 -8.88
N GLY A 336 -24.61 -0.90 -10.18
CA GLY A 336 -23.89 -1.71 -11.16
C GLY A 336 -22.37 -1.63 -10.98
N GLU A 337 -21.62 -2.57 -11.60
CA GLU A 337 -20.15 -2.62 -11.52
C GLU A 337 -19.50 -1.29 -11.95
N ASP A 338 -20.09 -0.59 -12.93
CA ASP A 338 -19.62 0.69 -13.46
C ASP A 338 -19.70 1.86 -12.46
N GLU A 339 -20.49 1.71 -11.39
CA GLU A 339 -20.66 2.72 -10.33
C GLU A 339 -19.74 2.47 -9.12
N ALA A 340 -18.93 1.40 -9.13
CA ALA A 340 -18.13 0.99 -7.98
C ALA A 340 -17.21 2.12 -7.46
N ALA A 341 -16.67 2.97 -8.34
CA ALA A 341 -15.81 4.09 -7.94
C ALA A 341 -16.53 5.08 -7.01
N GLN A 342 -17.85 5.18 -7.08
CA GLN A 342 -18.67 6.12 -6.32
C GLN A 342 -19.27 5.54 -5.04
N PHE A 343 -19.16 4.22 -4.77
CA PHE A 343 -19.82 3.61 -3.60
C PHE A 343 -19.40 4.25 -2.29
N THR A 344 -18.12 4.62 -2.16
CA THR A 344 -17.65 5.24 -0.92
C THR A 344 -18.25 6.64 -0.75
N ALA A 345 -18.28 7.47 -1.80
CA ALA A 345 -18.90 8.78 -1.74
C ALA A 345 -20.39 8.68 -1.39
N ARG A 346 -21.13 7.81 -2.12
CA ARG A 346 -22.55 7.53 -1.87
C ARG A 346 -22.80 7.00 -0.46
N ALA A 347 -21.96 6.11 0.06
CA ALA A 347 -22.11 5.60 1.42
C ALA A 347 -21.91 6.70 2.48
N PHE A 348 -21.06 7.68 2.22
CA PHE A 348 -20.92 8.83 3.11
C PHE A 348 -22.15 9.75 3.03
N ASP A 349 -22.66 10.03 1.82
CA ASP A 349 -23.85 10.87 1.61
C ASP A 349 -25.13 10.24 2.16
N GLU A 350 -25.35 8.95 1.95
CA GLU A 350 -26.50 8.23 2.48
C GLU A 350 -26.36 7.94 3.98
N GLY A 351 -25.12 7.80 4.46
CA GLY A 351 -24.80 7.41 5.83
C GLY A 351 -24.70 8.56 6.84
N LEU A 352 -24.60 9.81 6.39
CA LEU A 352 -24.53 11.00 7.24
C LEU A 352 -25.67 11.98 6.95
N PRO A 353 -26.17 12.70 7.97
CA PRO A 353 -27.17 13.74 7.75
C PRO A 353 -26.55 14.99 7.11
N GLY A 354 -27.04 15.37 5.93
CA GLY A 354 -26.78 16.67 5.27
C GLY A 354 -25.77 16.60 4.12
N ASP A 355 -25.77 17.63 3.28
CA ASP A 355 -25.05 17.68 1.99
C ASP A 355 -23.54 18.00 2.11
N TRP A 356 -22.89 17.61 3.21
CA TRP A 356 -21.46 17.91 3.48
C TRP A 356 -20.58 16.65 3.51
N ALA A 357 -21.17 15.47 3.37
CA ALA A 357 -20.45 14.21 3.46
C ALA A 357 -19.57 13.96 2.23
N SER A 358 -20.05 14.29 1.03
CA SER A 358 -19.28 14.30 -0.23
C SER A 358 -18.00 15.14 -0.13
N VAL A 359 -18.07 16.32 0.51
CA VAL A 359 -16.91 17.20 0.76
C VAL A 359 -15.82 16.48 1.56
N ILE A 360 -16.18 15.66 2.56
CA ILE A 360 -15.20 14.90 3.35
C ILE A 360 -14.50 13.86 2.48
N VAL A 361 -15.24 13.19 1.60
CA VAL A 361 -14.67 12.18 0.70
C VAL A 361 -13.75 12.84 -0.32
N THR A 362 -14.18 13.94 -0.95
CA THR A 362 -13.36 14.71 -1.91
C THR A 362 -12.08 15.23 -1.25
N LEU A 363 -12.17 15.80 -0.05
CA LEU A 363 -10.97 16.22 0.70
C LEU A 363 -10.06 15.04 1.04
N SER A 364 -10.63 13.90 1.44
CA SER A 364 -9.86 12.69 1.74
C SER A 364 -9.13 12.18 0.50
N VAL A 365 -9.79 12.15 -0.66
CA VAL A 365 -9.19 11.78 -1.96
C VAL A 365 -8.03 12.72 -2.30
N ILE A 366 -8.19 14.03 -2.13
CA ILE A 366 -7.10 15.00 -2.37
C ILE A 366 -5.87 14.66 -1.52
N PHE A 367 -6.06 14.45 -0.20
CA PHE A 367 -4.94 14.14 0.69
C PHE A 367 -4.31 12.78 0.41
N PHE A 368 -5.13 11.75 0.21
CA PHE A 368 -4.68 10.37 -0.02
C PHE A 368 -3.93 10.24 -1.34
N ALA A 369 -4.48 10.79 -2.42
CA ALA A 369 -3.82 10.76 -3.73
C ALA A 369 -2.52 11.58 -3.72
N PHE A 370 -2.54 12.78 -3.13
CA PHE A 370 -1.34 13.61 -3.02
C PHE A 370 -0.25 12.91 -2.21
N SER A 371 -0.61 12.22 -1.12
CA SER A 371 0.35 11.45 -0.33
C SER A 371 0.98 10.32 -1.12
N THR A 372 0.17 9.63 -1.92
CA THR A 372 0.62 8.53 -2.77
C THR A 372 1.63 9.03 -3.81
N ILE A 373 1.36 10.18 -4.43
CA ILE A 373 2.27 10.86 -5.36
C ILE A 373 3.65 11.11 -4.74
N LEU A 374 3.68 11.60 -3.49
CA LEU A 374 4.94 11.87 -2.80
C LEU A 374 5.71 10.59 -2.48
N GLY A 375 5.04 9.56 -1.96
CA GLY A 375 5.67 8.30 -1.59
C GLY A 375 6.23 7.53 -2.79
N TRP A 376 5.43 7.39 -3.84
CA TRP A 376 5.83 6.66 -5.05
C TRP A 376 6.87 7.38 -5.89
N SER A 377 6.93 8.72 -5.84
CA SER A 377 8.07 9.45 -6.43
C SER A 377 9.39 8.98 -5.83
N TYR A 378 9.46 8.75 -4.52
CA TYR A 378 10.67 8.26 -3.87
C TYR A 378 10.97 6.80 -4.23
N TYR A 379 9.95 5.95 -4.39
CA TYR A 379 10.14 4.57 -4.82
C TYR A 379 10.74 4.50 -6.23
N GLY A 380 10.18 5.29 -7.15
CA GLY A 380 10.72 5.46 -8.50
C GLY A 380 12.15 6.01 -8.50
N ASP A 381 12.43 7.02 -7.67
CA ASP A 381 13.78 7.60 -7.53
C ASP A 381 14.83 6.55 -7.20
N ARG A 382 14.56 5.68 -6.21
CA ARG A 382 15.51 4.63 -5.78
C ARG A 382 15.67 3.55 -6.85
N CYS A 383 14.61 3.19 -7.56
CA CYS A 383 14.69 2.27 -8.69
C CYS A 383 15.55 2.82 -9.84
N VAL A 384 15.39 4.10 -10.19
CA VAL A 384 16.19 4.76 -11.25
C VAL A 384 17.63 4.98 -10.83
N GLU A 385 17.86 5.34 -9.56
CA GLU A 385 19.21 5.46 -9.01
C GLU A 385 19.97 4.14 -9.14
N PHE A 386 19.33 3.01 -8.82
CA PHE A 386 19.96 1.69 -8.96
C PHE A 386 20.34 1.35 -10.41
N LEU A 387 19.52 1.76 -11.39
CA LEU A 387 19.72 1.44 -12.80
C LEU A 387 20.75 2.33 -13.48
N PHE A 388 20.68 3.65 -13.23
CA PHE A 388 21.38 4.67 -14.02
C PHE A 388 22.23 5.62 -13.15
N GLY A 389 22.24 5.40 -11.84
CA GLY A 389 22.96 6.22 -10.86
C GLY A 389 22.24 7.52 -10.51
N ARG A 390 22.80 8.22 -9.52
CA ARG A 390 22.23 9.46 -8.95
C ARG A 390 21.88 10.55 -9.98
N ARG A 391 22.63 10.65 -11.08
CA ARG A 391 22.42 11.69 -12.11
C ARG A 391 21.07 11.56 -12.82
N ALA A 392 20.49 10.35 -12.86
CA ALA A 392 19.19 10.10 -13.49
C ALA A 392 17.99 10.45 -12.58
N VAL A 393 18.22 10.63 -11.27
CA VAL A 393 17.15 10.91 -10.30
C VAL A 393 16.44 12.24 -10.58
N LEU A 394 17.20 13.32 -10.85
CA LEU A 394 16.58 14.62 -11.11
C LEU A 394 15.74 14.63 -12.40
N PRO A 395 16.25 14.14 -13.57
CA PRO A 395 15.42 13.97 -14.76
C PRO A 395 14.16 13.13 -14.51
N TYR A 396 14.27 12.06 -13.72
CA TYR A 396 13.12 11.23 -13.36
C TYR A 396 12.06 12.00 -12.57
N ARG A 397 12.46 12.75 -11.53
CA ARG A 397 11.54 13.60 -10.75
C ARG A 397 10.85 14.64 -11.61
N LEU A 398 11.57 15.27 -12.54
CA LEU A 398 10.98 16.26 -13.44
C LEU A 398 9.94 15.61 -14.36
N LEU A 399 10.24 14.42 -14.92
CA LEU A 399 9.28 13.66 -15.70
C LEU A 399 8.07 13.24 -14.84
N PHE A 400 8.30 12.82 -13.60
CA PHE A 400 7.24 12.46 -12.65
C PHE A 400 6.28 13.64 -12.40
N LEU A 401 6.79 14.85 -12.22
CA LEU A 401 5.98 16.05 -12.07
C LEU A 401 5.17 16.40 -13.34
N VAL A 402 5.74 16.18 -14.53
CA VAL A 402 5.00 16.35 -15.79
C VAL A 402 3.83 15.37 -15.86
N VAL A 403 4.03 14.12 -15.44
CA VAL A 403 2.97 13.10 -15.42
C VAL A 403 1.87 13.45 -14.43
N VAL A 404 2.16 14.13 -13.32
CA VAL A 404 1.11 14.63 -12.39
C VAL A 404 0.16 15.57 -13.14
N TYR A 405 0.71 16.58 -13.83
CA TYR A 405 -0.10 17.52 -14.61
C TYR A 405 -0.88 16.83 -15.73
N VAL A 406 -0.20 16.00 -16.54
CA VAL A 406 -0.82 15.30 -17.69
C VAL A 406 -1.91 14.35 -17.21
N GLY A 407 -1.69 13.66 -16.10
CA GLY A 407 -2.66 12.73 -15.52
C GLY A 407 -3.92 13.42 -15.04
N SER A 408 -3.82 14.64 -14.50
CA SER A 408 -5.00 15.41 -14.11
C SER A 408 -5.88 15.83 -15.30
N VAL A 409 -5.33 16.04 -16.49
CA VAL A 409 -6.08 16.55 -17.66
C VAL A 409 -6.48 15.47 -18.68
N THR A 410 -6.07 14.22 -18.47
CA THR A 410 -6.29 13.12 -19.42
C THR A 410 -7.12 12.03 -18.78
N THR A 411 -7.99 11.37 -19.54
CA THR A 411 -8.68 10.15 -19.09
C THR A 411 -7.72 8.96 -19.13
N LEU A 412 -7.53 8.27 -18.01
CA LEU A 412 -6.44 7.32 -17.81
C LEU A 412 -6.86 5.85 -17.63
N THR A 413 -7.97 5.40 -18.22
CA THR A 413 -8.43 3.99 -18.09
C THR A 413 -7.34 2.98 -18.48
N THR A 414 -6.64 3.19 -19.60
CA THR A 414 -5.50 2.34 -20.01
C THR A 414 -4.34 2.35 -19.01
N VAL A 415 -4.15 3.45 -18.27
CA VAL A 415 -3.04 3.56 -17.31
C VAL A 415 -3.29 2.72 -16.08
N TRP A 416 -4.54 2.56 -15.62
CA TRP A 416 -4.85 1.66 -14.52
C TRP A 416 -4.43 0.22 -14.83
N THR A 417 -4.89 -0.34 -15.96
CA THR A 417 -4.52 -1.71 -16.37
C THR A 417 -3.00 -1.84 -16.55
N PHE A 418 -2.36 -0.88 -17.22
CA PHE A 418 -0.91 -0.88 -17.39
C PHE A 418 -0.17 -0.92 -16.04
N SER A 419 -0.63 -0.11 -15.08
CA SER A 419 -0.05 -0.04 -13.74
C SER A 419 -0.24 -1.33 -12.95
N ASP A 420 -1.42 -1.94 -13.05
CA ASP A 420 -1.72 -3.23 -12.42
C ASP A 420 -0.77 -4.32 -12.95
N VAL A 421 -0.52 -4.36 -14.27
CA VAL A 421 0.46 -5.27 -14.88
C VAL A 421 1.87 -5.01 -14.32
N MET A 422 2.33 -3.75 -14.32
CA MET A 422 3.68 -3.40 -13.85
C MET A 422 3.89 -3.72 -12.37
N ASN A 423 2.90 -3.46 -11.52
CA ASN A 423 2.95 -3.82 -10.11
C ASN A 423 3.03 -5.32 -9.91
N GLY A 424 2.25 -6.08 -10.67
CA GLY A 424 2.31 -7.53 -10.63
C GLY A 424 3.67 -8.09 -11.07
N LEU A 425 4.25 -7.52 -12.14
CA LEU A 425 5.60 -7.87 -12.58
C LEU A 425 6.66 -7.52 -11.54
N MET A 426 6.53 -6.38 -10.85
CA MET A 426 7.45 -5.98 -9.77
C MET A 426 7.34 -6.90 -8.54
N ALA A 427 6.16 -7.43 -8.24
CA ALA A 427 5.95 -8.34 -7.11
C ALA A 427 6.68 -9.68 -7.28
N LEU A 428 6.74 -10.22 -8.50
CA LEU A 428 7.36 -11.53 -8.80
C LEU A 428 8.81 -11.65 -8.31
N PRO A 429 9.78 -10.82 -8.75
CA PRO A 429 11.16 -10.93 -8.29
C PRO A 429 11.27 -10.72 -6.77
N ASN A 430 10.45 -9.83 -6.21
CA ASN A 430 10.43 -9.56 -4.78
C ASN A 430 10.05 -10.82 -3.98
N LEU A 431 8.92 -11.45 -4.29
CA LEU A 431 8.42 -12.63 -3.59
C LEU A 431 9.39 -13.81 -3.68
N ILE A 432 9.96 -14.04 -4.87
CA ILE A 432 11.03 -15.03 -5.06
C ILE A 432 12.20 -14.73 -4.12
N GLY A 433 12.61 -13.47 -4.03
CA GLY A 433 13.65 -13.03 -3.11
C GLY A 433 13.33 -13.27 -1.64
N LEU A 434 12.11 -12.94 -1.21
CA LEU A 434 11.68 -13.17 0.18
C LEU A 434 11.74 -14.66 0.55
N LEU A 435 11.33 -15.55 -0.36
CA LEU A 435 11.39 -17.00 -0.15
C LEU A 435 12.83 -17.51 -0.08
N ILE A 436 13.70 -17.07 -1.00
CA ILE A 436 15.11 -17.48 -1.02
C ILE A 436 15.87 -16.96 0.21
N LEU A 437 15.60 -15.72 0.62
CA LEU A 437 16.29 -15.05 1.73
C LEU A 437 15.63 -15.29 3.09
N SER A 438 14.51 -16.01 3.14
CA SER A 438 13.78 -16.32 4.37
C SER A 438 14.65 -16.94 5.49
N PRO A 439 15.67 -17.80 5.21
CA PRO A 439 16.52 -18.34 6.27
C PRO A 439 17.36 -17.26 6.97
N LEU A 440 17.77 -16.21 6.23
CA LEU A 440 18.50 -15.07 6.77
C LEU A 440 17.60 -14.26 7.71
N ILE A 441 16.38 -13.94 7.24
CA ILE A 441 15.38 -13.20 8.01
C ILE A 441 15.08 -13.92 9.33
N TYR A 442 14.81 -15.22 9.25
CA TYR A 442 14.56 -16.05 10.44
C TYR A 442 15.74 -16.05 11.41
N ARG A 443 16.97 -16.25 10.91
CA ARG A 443 18.17 -16.33 11.75
C ARG A 443 18.42 -15.04 12.52
N GLU A 444 18.42 -13.90 11.83
CA GLU A 444 18.73 -12.60 12.42
C GLU A 444 17.57 -12.06 13.28
N THR A 445 16.32 -12.32 12.89
CA THR A 445 15.16 -12.00 13.74
C THR A 445 15.21 -12.77 15.06
N ARG A 446 15.49 -14.07 14.99
CA ARG A 446 15.62 -14.91 16.18
C ARG A 446 16.78 -14.46 17.06
N ASP A 447 17.90 -14.06 16.46
CA ASP A 447 19.06 -13.58 17.21
C ASP A 447 18.77 -12.27 17.96
N TYR A 448 18.11 -11.32 17.29
CA TYR A 448 17.67 -10.06 17.90
C TYR A 448 16.80 -10.29 19.14
N PHE A 449 15.80 -11.19 19.06
CA PHE A 449 14.94 -11.47 20.21
C PHE A 449 15.61 -12.34 21.29
N ARG A 450 16.73 -13.01 21.00
CA ARG A 450 17.52 -13.75 22.00
C ARG A 450 18.48 -12.85 22.77
N ASN A 451 19.06 -11.87 22.08
CA ASN A 451 20.07 -10.95 22.62
C ASN A 451 19.50 -9.53 22.71
N ARG A 452 18.22 -9.41 23.09
CA ARG A 452 17.46 -8.17 22.92
C ARG A 452 18.08 -7.03 23.74
N PRO A 453 18.18 -5.81 23.18
CA PRO A 453 18.64 -4.67 23.95
C PRO A 453 17.73 -4.44 25.16
N SER A 454 18.32 -4.25 26.35
CA SER A 454 17.61 -4.08 27.63
C SER A 454 16.51 -3.01 27.60
N GLU A 455 16.66 -1.97 26.77
CA GLU A 455 15.68 -0.90 26.61
C GLU A 455 14.38 -1.39 25.98
N ASP A 456 14.44 -2.36 25.06
CA ASP A 456 13.26 -2.92 24.40
C ASP A 456 12.58 -4.00 25.26
N GLU A 457 13.27 -4.53 26.29
CA GLU A 457 12.73 -5.57 27.19
C GLU A 457 11.67 -5.04 28.16
N THR A 458 11.70 -3.75 28.49
CA THR A 458 10.80 -3.11 29.47
C THR A 458 9.31 -3.09 29.07
N ILE A 459 8.98 -3.52 27.85
CA ILE A 459 7.67 -3.30 27.20
C ILE A 459 6.88 -4.62 27.03
N GLU A 460 7.56 -5.77 27.09
CA GLU A 460 6.89 -7.08 27.17
C GLU A 460 6.94 -7.55 28.63
N PRO A 461 5.83 -8.00 29.24
CA PRO A 461 5.95 -8.75 30.47
C PRO A 461 6.79 -9.98 30.16
N ALA A 462 7.86 -10.19 30.94
CA ALA A 462 8.72 -11.37 30.80
C ALA A 462 7.84 -12.61 30.71
N THR A 463 7.73 -13.19 29.51
CA THR A 463 7.08 -14.49 29.34
C THR A 463 7.97 -15.49 30.05
N LYS A 464 7.57 -15.83 31.29
CA LYS A 464 8.15 -16.94 32.05
C LYS A 464 7.86 -18.26 31.36
#